data_AF-A0A7Z9T7Q2-F1
#
_entry.id   AF-A0A7Z9T7Q2-F1
#
_cell.length_a   1.000
_cell.length_b   1.000
_cell.length_c   1.000
_cell.angle_alpha   90.00
_cell.angle_beta   90.00
_cell.angle_gamma   90.00
#
_symmetry.space_group_name_H-M   'P 1'
#
loop_
_entity.id
_entity.type
_entity.pdbx_description
1 polymer ?
#
loop_
_entity_poly.entity_id
_entity_poly.type
_entity_poly.pdbx_seq_one_letter_code
_entity_poly.pdbx_strand_id
1 'polypeptide(L)'
;MGASEQIMLIRNYRFQNTKQEGNGSNTGIEAYIFGEPRPDEANWCNGCKLTLKIFDSVIENAVTDPIQFSNSGRNSDLLYEIRNTRVIGGDPQQGDGGISLNLQSVPASGGRTKLLVEHSDIISTTGYGFSLNDRGGEGGHAVVVDLGGGVLGSLGRNRFVGNEKGAMRVSQSRITAANNWWDGGKPTIYDGEDRPADDRNVLVEPVLSEDPR
;
A
#
# COMPACT_ATOMS: atom_id res chain seq x y z
N MET A 1 -0.23 24.99 -12.24
CA MET A 1 -0.70 23.61 -12.05
C MET A 1 -0.09 22.77 -13.15
N GLY A 2 0.61 21.69 -12.80
CA GLY A 2 1.23 20.80 -13.76
C GLY A 2 0.42 19.50 -13.92
N ALA A 3 0.38 18.98 -15.14
CA ALA A 3 -0.02 17.61 -15.41
C ALA A 3 1.21 16.84 -15.87
N SER A 4 1.31 15.57 -15.49
CA SER A 4 2.37 14.68 -15.96
C SER A 4 1.82 13.27 -16.13
N GLU A 5 2.42 12.51 -17.04
CA GLU A 5 2.15 11.09 -17.20
C GLU A 5 3.46 10.34 -17.09
N GLN A 6 3.52 9.38 -16.17
CA GLN A 6 4.71 8.59 -15.91
C GLN A 6 4.35 7.10 -15.89
N ILE A 7 5.19 6.30 -16.53
CA ILE A 7 5.13 4.84 -16.49
C ILE A 7 6.50 4.37 -15.99
N MET A 8 6.50 3.69 -14.85
CA MET A 8 7.70 3.27 -14.14
C MET A 8 7.67 1.77 -13.89
N LEU A 9 8.82 1.13 -14.09
CA LEU A 9 9.05 -0.27 -13.76
C LEU A 9 10.27 -0.37 -12.86
N ILE A 10 10.07 -0.94 -11.67
CA ILE A 10 11.11 -1.36 -10.75
C ILE A 10 11.10 -2.89 -10.79
N ARG A 11 12.24 -3.49 -11.17
CA ARG A 11 12.34 -4.95 -11.29
C ARG A 11 13.68 -5.45 -10.80
N ASN A 12 13.71 -6.60 -10.14
CA ASN A 12 14.93 -7.20 -9.58
C ASN A 12 15.67 -6.22 -8.65
N TYR A 13 14.92 -5.36 -7.96
CA TYR A 13 15.46 -4.39 -7.05
C TYR A 13 15.71 -5.04 -5.69
N ARG A 14 16.87 -4.78 -5.10
CA ARG A 14 17.18 -5.19 -3.73
C ARG A 14 17.51 -3.97 -2.90
N PHE A 15 16.77 -3.80 -1.81
CA PHE A 15 17.02 -2.79 -0.80
C PHE A 15 17.32 -3.48 0.54
N GLN A 16 18.33 -2.98 1.24
CA GLN A 16 18.65 -3.42 2.60
C GLN A 16 19.23 -2.26 3.40
N ASN A 17 18.65 -1.95 4.57
CA ASN A 17 19.16 -0.89 5.44
C ASN A 17 19.29 -1.29 6.91
N THR A 18 20.08 -2.33 7.18
CA THR A 18 20.32 -2.83 8.54
C THR A 18 21.00 -1.85 9.49
N LYS A 19 21.70 -0.84 8.95
CA LYS A 19 22.39 0.19 9.73
C LYS A 19 21.55 1.44 9.96
N GLN A 20 20.33 1.48 9.43
CA GLN A 20 19.47 2.65 9.44
C GLN A 20 20.18 3.92 8.94
N GLU A 21 21.03 3.77 7.92
CA GLU A 21 21.72 4.91 7.30
C GLU A 21 20.68 5.79 6.60
N GLY A 22 20.77 7.12 6.74
CA GLY A 22 19.80 8.07 6.19
C GLY A 22 19.01 8.82 7.26
N ASN A 23 18.01 9.60 6.83
CA ASN A 23 17.10 10.28 7.74
C ASN A 23 15.88 9.39 8.05
N GLY A 24 14.99 9.86 8.93
CA GLY A 24 13.77 9.14 9.33
C GLY A 24 12.69 8.99 8.24
N SER A 25 13.05 9.06 6.96
CA SER A 25 12.16 8.80 5.82
C SER A 25 12.79 7.79 4.85
N ASN A 26 13.68 6.92 5.35
CA ASN A 26 14.33 5.93 4.51
C ASN A 26 13.42 4.71 4.24
N THR A 27 12.49 4.96 3.31
CA THR A 27 11.57 4.01 2.70
C THR A 27 12.26 3.28 1.55
N GLY A 28 12.01 1.98 1.38
CA GLY A 28 12.61 1.18 0.31
C GLY A 28 12.17 1.63 -1.08
N ILE A 29 10.86 1.81 -1.28
CA ILE A 29 10.28 2.41 -2.50
C ILE A 29 9.16 3.36 -2.10
N GLU A 30 9.26 4.63 -2.48
CA GLU A 30 8.19 5.62 -2.30
C GLU A 30 7.74 6.20 -3.64
N ALA A 31 6.42 6.31 -3.84
CA ALA A 31 5.85 7.23 -4.80
C ALA A 31 5.03 8.30 -4.07
N TYR A 32 5.42 9.57 -4.25
CA TYR A 32 4.76 10.71 -3.62
C TYR A 32 4.23 11.68 -4.69
N ILE A 33 2.93 11.98 -4.68
CA ILE A 33 2.30 12.93 -5.62
C ILE A 33 1.67 14.08 -4.85
N PHE A 34 2.29 15.27 -4.94
CA PHE A 34 1.80 16.49 -4.30
C PHE A 34 0.38 16.86 -4.76
N GLY A 35 -0.60 16.80 -3.84
CA GLY A 35 -2.03 16.97 -4.17
C GLY A 35 -2.79 18.10 -3.50
N GLU A 36 -2.31 18.72 -2.42
CA GLU A 36 -2.99 19.85 -1.79
C GLU A 36 -2.13 21.11 -1.82
N PRO A 37 -2.65 22.25 -2.35
CA PRO A 37 -1.88 23.48 -2.42
C PRO A 37 -1.47 23.99 -1.03
N ARG A 38 -0.17 23.92 -0.74
CA ARG A 38 0.47 24.77 0.26
C ARG A 38 0.74 26.15 -0.34
N PRO A 39 0.50 27.25 0.39
CA PRO A 39 0.71 28.60 -0.13
C PRO A 39 2.15 28.92 -0.54
N ASP A 40 3.13 28.14 -0.07
CA ASP A 40 4.57 28.34 -0.22
C ASP A 40 5.25 27.43 -1.26
N GLU A 41 4.55 26.43 -1.80
CA GLU A 41 5.08 25.53 -2.83
C GLU A 41 4.29 25.66 -4.14
N ALA A 42 4.97 25.66 -5.29
CA ALA A 42 4.33 25.80 -6.60
C ALA A 42 4.00 24.44 -7.28
N ASN A 43 4.43 23.34 -6.67
CA ASN A 43 4.48 22.02 -7.31
C ASN A 43 3.23 21.19 -7.00
N TRP A 44 2.12 21.51 -7.67
CA TRP A 44 0.86 20.79 -7.54
C TRP A 44 0.54 20.00 -8.78
N CYS A 45 0.25 18.72 -8.58
CA CYS A 45 -0.22 17.83 -9.61
C CYS A 45 -1.75 17.92 -9.73
N ASN A 46 -2.23 18.27 -10.93
CA ASN A 46 -3.64 18.21 -11.28
C ASN A 46 -3.80 17.43 -12.59
N GLY A 47 -4.56 16.34 -12.58
CA GLY A 47 -4.75 15.49 -13.76
C GLY A 47 -3.50 14.68 -14.14
N CYS A 48 -2.63 14.32 -13.17
CA CYS A 48 -1.50 13.48 -13.50
C CYS A 48 -1.90 12.01 -13.59
N LYS A 49 -1.03 11.24 -14.24
CA LYS A 49 -1.13 9.80 -14.34
C LYS A 49 0.17 9.16 -13.91
N LEU A 50 0.08 8.14 -13.06
CA LEU A 50 1.21 7.31 -12.71
C LEU A 50 0.82 5.85 -12.88
N THR A 51 1.59 5.12 -13.66
CA THR A 51 1.62 3.65 -13.60
C THR A 51 2.96 3.22 -13.04
N LEU A 52 2.99 2.65 -11.85
CA LEU A 52 4.22 2.14 -11.24
C LEU A 52 4.09 0.63 -10.97
N LYS A 53 5.03 -0.12 -11.51
CA LYS A 53 5.11 -1.58 -11.40
C LYS A 53 6.35 -1.99 -10.61
N ILE A 54 6.19 -2.83 -9.60
CA ILE A 54 7.27 -3.34 -8.75
C ILE A 54 7.25 -4.86 -8.82
N PHE A 55 8.21 -5.44 -9.54
CA PHE A 55 8.25 -6.87 -9.82
C PHE A 55 9.54 -7.52 -9.31
N ASP A 56 9.44 -8.77 -8.87
CA ASP A 56 10.60 -9.64 -8.59
C ASP A 56 11.64 -8.96 -7.67
N SER A 57 11.18 -8.21 -6.67
CA SER A 57 12.04 -7.33 -5.84
C SER A 57 12.07 -7.77 -4.38
N VAL A 58 13.09 -7.33 -3.64
CA VAL A 58 13.28 -7.65 -2.21
C VAL A 58 13.63 -6.38 -1.45
N ILE A 59 12.88 -6.09 -0.39
CA ILE A 59 13.05 -4.91 0.46
C ILE A 59 13.19 -5.39 1.90
N GLU A 60 14.36 -5.14 2.49
CA GLU A 60 14.74 -5.68 3.79
C GLU A 60 15.09 -4.54 4.76
N ASN A 61 14.51 -4.56 5.96
CA ASN A 61 14.89 -3.66 7.06
C ASN A 61 14.84 -2.17 6.67
N ALA A 62 13.74 -1.73 6.04
CA ALA A 62 13.50 -0.30 5.86
C ALA A 62 13.37 0.41 7.22
N VAL A 63 13.86 1.65 7.32
CA VAL A 63 13.76 2.45 8.56
C VAL A 63 12.35 2.96 8.77
N THR A 64 11.61 3.11 7.67
CA THR A 64 10.20 3.45 7.63
C THR A 64 9.43 2.37 6.86
N ASP A 65 8.31 2.76 6.26
CA ASP A 65 7.47 1.93 5.42
C ASP A 65 8.31 1.30 4.29
N PRO A 66 8.34 -0.04 4.13
CA PRO A 66 9.11 -0.68 3.07
C PRO A 66 8.68 -0.26 1.65
N ILE A 67 7.37 -0.23 1.40
CA ILE A 67 6.78 0.33 0.18
C ILE A 67 5.70 1.32 0.58
N GLN A 68 5.79 2.56 0.08
CA GLN A 68 4.85 3.62 0.39
C GLN A 68 4.34 4.33 -0.86
N PHE A 69 3.03 4.48 -0.95
CA PHE A 69 2.38 5.33 -1.93
C PHE A 69 1.64 6.45 -1.20
N SER A 70 2.17 7.65 -1.34
CA SER A 70 1.76 8.83 -0.58
C SER A 70 1.02 9.83 -1.46
N ASN A 71 -0.12 10.31 -0.98
CA ASN A 71 -0.93 11.34 -1.64
C ASN A 71 -1.40 10.90 -3.05
N SER A 72 -2.20 11.72 -3.73
CA SER A 72 -2.69 11.37 -5.06
C SER A 72 -2.76 12.49 -6.09
N GLY A 73 -2.47 13.74 -5.73
CA GLY A 73 -2.80 14.83 -6.65
C GLY A 73 -4.30 15.12 -6.69
N ARG A 74 -4.68 16.20 -7.38
CA ARG A 74 -6.09 16.48 -7.71
C ARG A 74 -6.43 15.87 -9.07
N ASN A 75 -7.59 15.23 -9.21
CA ASN A 75 -8.10 14.64 -10.46
C ASN A 75 -7.13 13.69 -11.16
N SER A 76 -6.21 13.06 -10.43
CA SER A 76 -5.19 12.19 -10.99
C SER A 76 -5.65 10.74 -11.04
N ASP A 77 -5.08 9.95 -11.94
CA ASP A 77 -5.31 8.51 -12.05
C ASP A 77 -4.02 7.73 -11.78
N LEU A 78 -3.98 6.96 -10.70
CA LEU A 78 -2.80 6.25 -10.21
C LEU A 78 -3.03 4.74 -10.24
N LEU A 79 -2.08 4.01 -10.81
CA LEU A 79 -2.08 2.57 -10.92
C LEU A 79 -0.77 2.00 -10.37
N TYR A 80 -0.89 1.17 -9.35
CA TYR A 80 0.21 0.48 -8.71
C TYR A 80 0.05 -1.03 -8.88
N GLU A 81 1.14 -1.69 -9.26
CA GLU A 81 1.17 -3.14 -9.45
C GLU A 81 2.39 -3.74 -8.76
N ILE A 82 2.18 -4.61 -7.78
CA ILE A 82 3.24 -5.31 -7.06
C ILE A 82 3.10 -6.81 -7.32
N ARG A 83 4.15 -7.43 -7.83
CA ARG A 83 4.17 -8.89 -8.07
C ARG A 83 5.48 -9.51 -7.63
N ASN A 84 5.43 -10.75 -7.13
CA ASN A 84 6.62 -11.55 -6.82
C ASN A 84 7.63 -10.80 -5.94
N THR A 85 7.16 -9.93 -5.05
CA THR A 85 8.00 -9.02 -4.28
C THR A 85 7.99 -9.39 -2.81
N ARG A 86 9.13 -9.25 -2.14
CA ARG A 86 9.32 -9.64 -0.74
C ARG A 86 9.66 -8.42 0.11
N VAL A 87 8.86 -8.19 1.14
CA VAL A 87 9.12 -7.26 2.24
C VAL A 87 9.48 -8.10 3.47
N ILE A 88 10.66 -7.86 4.02
CA ILE A 88 11.20 -8.61 5.17
C ILE A 88 11.69 -7.62 6.23
N GLY A 89 11.00 -7.58 7.36
CA GLY A 89 11.24 -6.54 8.35
C GLY A 89 10.76 -5.18 7.87
N GLY A 90 11.27 -4.15 8.53
CA GLY A 90 10.89 -2.77 8.31
C GLY A 90 10.19 -2.19 9.53
N ASP A 91 10.39 -0.89 9.74
CA ASP A 91 9.77 -0.15 10.85
C ASP A 91 8.82 0.93 10.34
N PRO A 92 7.62 0.60 9.81
CA PRO A 92 6.70 1.59 9.26
C PRO A 92 6.35 2.70 10.27
N GLN A 93 6.55 3.96 9.90
CA GLN A 93 6.30 5.12 10.77
C GLN A 93 5.31 6.13 10.19
N GLN A 94 5.09 6.12 8.87
CA GLN A 94 4.24 7.11 8.20
C GLN A 94 2.88 6.53 7.81
N GLY A 95 2.90 5.38 7.14
CA GLY A 95 1.71 4.65 6.72
C GLY A 95 1.34 3.50 7.65
N ASP A 96 2.27 3.04 8.50
CA ASP A 96 2.14 1.89 9.42
C ASP A 96 2.11 0.50 8.76
N GLY A 97 2.39 0.38 7.46
CA GLY A 97 2.32 -0.89 6.72
C GLY A 97 3.66 -1.32 6.11
N GLY A 98 3.85 -2.64 5.95
CA GLY A 98 4.85 -3.20 5.05
C GLY A 98 4.64 -2.74 3.60
N ILE A 99 3.37 -2.66 3.20
CA ILE A 99 2.90 -1.90 2.05
C ILE A 99 1.89 -0.88 2.55
N SER A 100 2.19 0.39 2.34
CA SER A 100 1.38 1.51 2.81
C SER A 100 0.78 2.28 1.65
N LEU A 101 -0.54 2.39 1.63
CA LEU A 101 -1.27 3.32 0.78
C LEU A 101 -1.75 4.49 1.65
N ASN A 102 -0.96 5.57 1.69
CA ASN A 102 -1.13 6.73 2.57
C ASN A 102 -1.66 7.93 1.80
N LEU A 103 -2.96 7.95 1.55
CA LEU A 103 -3.63 8.96 0.74
C LEU A 103 -4.10 10.11 1.64
N GLN A 104 -3.58 11.32 1.38
CA GLN A 104 -3.93 12.51 2.14
C GLN A 104 -5.38 12.94 1.88
N SER A 105 -6.03 13.47 2.93
CA SER A 105 -7.39 14.02 2.85
C SER A 105 -7.38 15.32 2.06
N VAL A 106 -7.90 15.31 0.84
CA VAL A 106 -8.25 16.54 0.14
C VAL A 106 -9.72 16.42 -0.24
N PRO A 107 -10.63 17.20 0.39
CA PRO A 107 -12.03 17.23 0.00
C PRO A 107 -12.16 17.48 -1.51
N ALA A 108 -12.99 16.68 -2.18
CA ALA A 108 -13.17 16.73 -3.63
C ALA A 108 -11.86 16.60 -4.45
N SER A 109 -10.95 15.71 -4.03
CA SER A 109 -9.73 15.44 -4.80
C SER A 109 -10.03 15.05 -6.24
N GLY A 110 -11.10 14.28 -6.50
CA GLY A 110 -11.44 13.76 -7.83
C GLY A 110 -10.47 12.66 -8.31
N GLY A 111 -9.53 12.26 -7.46
CA GLY A 111 -8.48 11.30 -7.79
C GLY A 111 -8.99 9.86 -7.82
N ARG A 112 -8.26 8.99 -8.51
CA ARG A 112 -8.50 7.55 -8.55
C ARG A 112 -7.20 6.80 -8.31
N THR A 113 -7.21 5.85 -7.40
CA THR A 113 -6.05 5.01 -7.11
C THR A 113 -6.42 3.54 -7.20
N LYS A 114 -5.63 2.77 -7.93
CA LYS A 114 -5.74 1.31 -8.05
C LYS A 114 -4.45 0.68 -7.57
N LEU A 115 -4.54 -0.31 -6.69
CA LEU A 115 -3.41 -1.10 -6.21
C LEU A 115 -3.71 -2.59 -6.40
N LEU A 116 -2.86 -3.26 -7.18
CA LEU A 116 -2.83 -4.72 -7.29
C LEU A 116 -1.60 -5.27 -6.60
N VAL A 117 -1.77 -6.28 -5.74
CA VAL A 117 -0.68 -7.03 -5.11
C VAL A 117 -0.90 -8.52 -5.29
N GLU A 118 0.08 -9.23 -5.82
CA GLU A 118 0.01 -10.66 -6.13
C GLU A 118 1.35 -11.36 -5.83
N HIS A 119 1.29 -12.63 -5.43
CA HIS A 119 2.46 -13.50 -5.24
C HIS A 119 3.58 -12.87 -4.40
N SER A 120 3.22 -12.06 -3.41
CA SER A 120 4.17 -11.25 -2.65
C SER A 120 4.19 -11.62 -1.16
N ASP A 121 5.36 -11.43 -0.53
CA ASP A 121 5.59 -11.75 0.87
C ASP A 121 5.73 -10.49 1.69
N ILE A 122 4.99 -10.38 2.79
CA ILE A 122 5.14 -9.30 3.77
C ILE A 122 5.31 -9.91 5.15
N ILE A 123 6.55 -9.83 5.65
CA ILE A 123 7.01 -10.64 6.77
C ILE A 123 7.66 -9.75 7.82
N SER A 124 7.27 -9.93 9.08
CA SER A 124 7.96 -9.42 10.26
C SER A 124 8.17 -7.91 10.29
N THR A 125 7.25 -7.12 9.75
CA THR A 125 7.26 -5.67 9.97
C THR A 125 6.88 -5.35 11.42
N THR A 126 7.40 -4.28 12.01
CA THR A 126 6.91 -3.77 13.32
C THR A 126 5.50 -3.16 13.22
N GLY A 127 5.05 -2.86 12.01
CA GLY A 127 3.70 -2.38 11.70
C GLY A 127 2.74 -3.49 11.28
N TYR A 128 1.74 -3.12 10.48
CA TYR A 128 0.84 -4.05 9.81
C TYR A 128 1.49 -4.61 8.54
N GLY A 129 1.02 -5.75 8.06
CA GLY A 129 1.43 -6.24 6.73
C GLY A 129 1.00 -5.30 5.60
N PHE A 130 -0.25 -4.84 5.63
CA PHE A 130 -0.76 -3.81 4.72
C PHE A 130 -1.51 -2.72 5.49
N SER A 131 -1.36 -1.47 5.06
CA SER A 131 -2.15 -0.36 5.59
C SER A 131 -2.74 0.50 4.49
N LEU A 132 -4.03 0.83 4.65
CA LEU A 132 -4.72 1.84 3.85
C LEU A 132 -5.17 2.99 4.74
N ASN A 133 -4.44 4.08 4.65
CA ASN A 133 -4.82 5.36 5.23
C ASN A 133 -5.45 6.20 4.12
N ASP A 134 -6.74 5.97 3.88
CA ASP A 134 -7.54 6.84 3.06
C ASP A 134 -8.14 7.90 3.98
N ARG A 135 -7.41 9.00 4.17
CA ARG A 135 -7.92 10.12 4.96
C ARG A 135 -8.94 10.94 4.15
N GLY A 136 -9.25 10.56 2.89
CA GLY A 136 -10.16 11.24 1.99
C GLY A 136 -11.48 11.61 2.66
N GLY A 137 -11.67 12.91 2.89
CA GLY A 137 -12.93 13.47 3.37
C GLY A 137 -14.08 13.15 2.41
N GLU A 138 -15.30 13.22 2.93
CA GLU A 138 -16.56 12.92 2.26
C GLU A 138 -16.53 13.14 0.72
N GLY A 139 -16.58 12.05 -0.05
CA GLY A 139 -17.02 12.06 -1.45
C GLY A 139 -16.05 12.54 -2.55
N GLY A 140 -14.74 12.29 -2.45
CA GLY A 140 -13.77 12.82 -3.44
C GLY A 140 -12.82 11.84 -4.14
N HIS A 141 -12.37 10.76 -3.50
CA HIS A 141 -11.29 9.89 -3.99
C HIS A 141 -11.79 8.46 -4.18
N ALA A 142 -11.66 7.89 -5.38
CA ALA A 142 -11.99 6.49 -5.63
C ALA A 142 -10.75 5.60 -5.45
N VAL A 143 -10.79 4.70 -4.46
CA VAL A 143 -9.70 3.75 -4.19
C VAL A 143 -10.17 2.32 -4.44
N VAL A 144 -9.39 1.56 -5.20
CA VAL A 144 -9.60 0.11 -5.40
C VAL A 144 -8.32 -0.62 -5.06
N VAL A 145 -8.38 -1.48 -4.04
CA VAL A 145 -7.27 -2.36 -3.65
C VAL A 145 -7.66 -3.80 -3.90
N ASP A 146 -6.82 -4.50 -4.66
CA ASP A 146 -6.95 -5.90 -5.01
C ASP A 146 -5.67 -6.65 -4.61
N LEU A 147 -5.69 -7.19 -3.40
CA LEU A 147 -4.68 -8.11 -2.89
C LEU A 147 -5.02 -9.56 -3.27
N GLY A 148 -6.07 -9.81 -4.07
CA GLY A 148 -6.44 -11.14 -4.56
C GLY A 148 -7.93 -11.33 -4.80
N GLY A 149 -8.28 -11.92 -5.95
CA GLY A 149 -9.65 -12.27 -6.35
C GLY A 149 -10.55 -11.09 -6.72
N GLY A 150 -10.01 -9.87 -6.79
CA GLY A 150 -10.77 -8.66 -7.08
C GLY A 150 -10.84 -8.27 -8.55
N VAL A 151 -11.37 -7.07 -8.77
CA VAL A 151 -11.68 -6.52 -10.10
C VAL A 151 -10.45 -6.08 -10.90
N LEU A 152 -9.28 -6.00 -10.27
CA LEU A 152 -8.02 -5.69 -10.96
C LEU A 152 -7.34 -6.95 -11.49
N GLY A 153 -7.82 -8.14 -11.08
CA GLY A 153 -7.34 -9.43 -11.55
C GLY A 153 -6.16 -9.97 -10.77
N SER A 154 -5.96 -9.56 -9.51
CA SER A 154 -4.94 -10.19 -8.65
C SER A 154 -5.29 -11.65 -8.42
N LEU A 155 -4.33 -12.55 -8.59
CA LEU A 155 -4.49 -13.95 -8.17
C LEU A 155 -4.38 -14.15 -6.66
N GLY A 156 -4.00 -13.11 -5.90
CA GLY A 156 -3.66 -13.21 -4.50
C GLY A 156 -2.36 -13.96 -4.31
N ARG A 157 -2.40 -15.05 -3.55
CA ARG A 157 -1.24 -15.87 -3.17
C ARG A 157 -0.13 -15.06 -2.48
N ASN A 158 -0.54 -13.99 -1.81
CA ASN A 158 0.34 -13.23 -0.93
C ASN A 158 0.45 -13.92 0.42
N ARG A 159 1.56 -13.66 1.12
CA ARG A 159 1.83 -14.16 2.46
C ARG A 159 2.00 -13.00 3.42
N PHE A 160 1.23 -13.00 4.49
CA PHE A 160 1.36 -12.04 5.58
C PHE A 160 1.71 -12.80 6.86
N VAL A 161 2.91 -12.59 7.39
CA VAL A 161 3.51 -13.46 8.42
C VAL A 161 4.18 -12.65 9.51
N GLY A 162 3.80 -12.89 10.77
CA GLY A 162 4.49 -12.31 11.93
C GLY A 162 4.62 -10.78 11.95
N ASN A 163 3.72 -10.03 11.30
CA ASN A 163 3.69 -8.57 11.35
C ASN A 163 3.12 -8.12 12.71
N GLU A 164 3.87 -7.31 13.47
CA GLU A 164 3.64 -7.13 14.91
C GLU A 164 2.28 -6.51 15.26
N LYS A 165 1.80 -5.51 14.50
CA LYS A 165 0.48 -4.91 14.73
C LYS A 165 -0.67 -5.76 14.16
N GLY A 166 -0.39 -6.62 13.19
CA GLY A 166 -1.36 -7.51 12.58
C GLY A 166 -1.29 -7.56 11.04
N ALA A 167 -2.26 -8.25 10.44
CA ALA A 167 -2.29 -8.45 8.99
C ALA A 167 -2.56 -7.16 8.23
N MET A 168 -3.65 -6.46 8.56
CA MET A 168 -4.08 -5.28 7.81
C MET A 168 -4.75 -4.21 8.68
N ARG A 169 -4.44 -2.94 8.38
CA ARG A 169 -5.22 -1.78 8.81
C ARG A 169 -5.90 -1.15 7.60
N VAL A 170 -7.21 -0.98 7.66
CA VAL A 170 -8.01 -0.52 6.52
C VAL A 170 -9.01 0.54 6.99
N SER A 171 -9.01 1.68 6.30
CA SER A 171 -10.04 2.72 6.43
C SER A 171 -11.33 2.34 5.67
N GLN A 172 -12.29 3.24 5.50
CA GLN A 172 -13.66 2.92 5.04
C GLN A 172 -13.78 2.33 3.60
N SER A 173 -12.67 2.16 2.89
CA SER A 173 -12.63 1.74 1.48
C SER A 173 -12.72 0.22 1.29
N ARG A 174 -13.33 -0.20 0.18
CA ARG A 174 -13.53 -1.62 -0.16
C ARG A 174 -12.24 -2.26 -0.69
N ILE A 175 -11.77 -3.30 -0.01
CA ILE A 175 -10.60 -4.10 -0.39
C ILE A 175 -11.02 -5.53 -0.73
N THR A 176 -10.40 -6.11 -1.76
CA THR A 176 -10.48 -7.55 -2.02
C THR A 176 -9.12 -8.17 -1.71
N ALA A 177 -9.09 -9.19 -0.86
CA ALA A 177 -7.88 -9.84 -0.36
C ALA A 177 -8.07 -11.36 -0.24
N ALA A 178 -8.81 -11.94 -1.17
CA ALA A 178 -9.03 -13.38 -1.26
C ALA A 178 -7.79 -14.12 -1.75
N ASN A 179 -7.76 -15.43 -1.56
CA ASN A 179 -6.70 -16.34 -1.98
C ASN A 179 -5.32 -16.00 -1.39
N ASN A 180 -5.27 -15.43 -0.18
CA ASN A 180 -4.02 -15.12 0.51
C ASN A 180 -3.81 -16.03 1.73
N TRP A 181 -2.55 -16.16 2.14
CA TRP A 181 -2.16 -16.90 3.34
C TRP A 181 -1.81 -15.93 4.47
N TRP A 182 -2.53 -16.06 5.59
CA TRP A 182 -2.45 -15.16 6.74
C TRP A 182 -1.91 -15.90 7.96
N ASP A 183 -0.73 -16.50 7.80
CA ASP A 183 -0.01 -17.20 8.87
C ASP A 183 -0.81 -18.37 9.50
N GLY A 184 -1.53 -19.12 8.66
CA GLY A 184 -2.31 -20.30 9.07
C GLY A 184 -3.68 -20.01 9.70
N GLY A 185 -4.14 -18.75 9.71
CA GLY A 185 -5.43 -18.36 10.26
C GLY A 185 -6.21 -17.39 9.38
N LYS A 186 -7.34 -16.90 9.90
CA LYS A 186 -8.03 -15.74 9.32
C LYS A 186 -7.33 -14.46 9.78
N PRO A 187 -7.19 -13.44 8.92
CA PRO A 187 -6.57 -12.19 9.33
C PRO A 187 -7.49 -11.40 10.25
N THR A 188 -6.93 -10.78 11.28
CA THR A 188 -7.61 -9.70 11.99
C THR A 188 -7.48 -8.41 11.18
N ILE A 189 -8.59 -7.72 10.97
CA ILE A 189 -8.65 -6.44 10.27
C ILE A 189 -8.81 -5.33 11.32
N TYR A 190 -8.02 -4.27 11.17
CA TYR A 190 -8.04 -3.11 12.06
C TYR A 190 -8.60 -1.88 11.35
N ASP A 191 -9.36 -1.04 12.06
CA ASP A 191 -9.81 0.26 11.58
C ASP A 191 -8.70 1.33 11.69
N GLY A 192 -8.98 2.56 11.24
CA GLY A 192 -8.05 3.68 11.31
C GLY A 192 -7.67 4.13 12.74
N GLU A 193 -8.34 3.62 13.77
CA GLU A 193 -8.07 3.89 15.19
C GLU A 193 -7.37 2.69 15.86
N ASP A 194 -6.82 1.77 15.06
CA ASP A 194 -6.12 0.55 15.50
C ASP A 194 -7.00 -0.39 16.35
N ARG A 195 -8.31 -0.40 16.11
CA ARG A 195 -9.24 -1.34 16.76
C ARG A 195 -9.63 -2.45 15.80
N PRO A 196 -9.79 -3.70 16.28
CA PRO A 196 -10.38 -4.76 15.47
C PRO A 196 -11.74 -4.35 14.92
N ALA A 197 -11.94 -4.53 13.62
CA ALA A 197 -13.15 -4.13 12.91
C ALA A 197 -13.75 -5.31 12.14
N ASP A 198 -15.07 -5.30 11.99
CA ASP A 198 -15.77 -6.26 11.13
C ASP A 198 -15.31 -6.11 9.67
N ASP A 199 -15.20 -7.25 9.00
CA ASP A 199 -14.73 -7.43 7.62
C ASP A 199 -15.62 -6.82 6.52
N ARG A 200 -16.62 -6.00 6.86
CA ARG A 200 -17.65 -5.54 5.90
C ARG A 200 -17.08 -4.84 4.67
N ASN A 201 -15.90 -4.23 4.80
CA ASN A 201 -15.19 -3.54 3.73
C ASN A 201 -14.00 -4.34 3.17
N VAL A 202 -13.71 -5.53 3.68
CA VAL A 202 -12.56 -6.34 3.27
C VAL A 202 -13.00 -7.77 2.97
N LEU A 203 -13.04 -8.13 1.69
CA LEU A 203 -13.34 -9.50 1.29
C LEU A 203 -12.08 -10.36 1.39
N VAL A 204 -11.96 -11.17 2.45
CA VAL A 204 -10.77 -12.02 2.70
C VAL A 204 -10.92 -13.47 2.25
N GLU A 205 -12.15 -13.92 1.98
CA GLU A 205 -12.42 -15.32 1.61
C GLU A 205 -12.37 -15.54 0.09
N PRO A 206 -11.86 -16.71 -0.38
CA PRO A 206 -11.31 -17.79 0.44
C PRO A 206 -9.92 -17.48 1.02
N VAL A 207 -9.68 -17.84 2.27
CA VAL A 207 -8.33 -17.88 2.87
C VAL A 207 -7.61 -19.16 2.42
N LEU A 208 -6.32 -19.06 2.08
CA LEU A 208 -5.51 -20.23 1.77
C LEU A 208 -5.27 -21.07 3.03
N SER A 209 -5.56 -22.37 2.93
CA SER A 209 -5.33 -23.34 4.00
C SER A 209 -3.87 -23.77 4.13
N GLU A 210 -3.07 -23.57 3.08
CA GLU A 210 -1.66 -23.95 3.02
C GLU A 210 -0.81 -22.75 2.56
N ASP A 211 0.45 -22.76 2.98
CA ASP A 211 1.45 -21.78 2.53
C ASP A 211 1.65 -21.93 1.01
N PRO A 212 1.42 -20.89 0.19
CA PRO A 212 1.43 -20.99 -1.27
C PRO A 212 2.83 -21.07 -1.92
N ARG A 213 3.90 -21.22 -1.14
CA ARG A 213 5.29 -21.36 -1.62
C ARG A 213 5.72 -22.80 -1.88
#